data_AF-A0A7X9BR72-F1
#
_entry.id   AF-A0A7X9BR72-F1
#
_cell.length_a   1.000
_cell.length_b   1.000
_cell.length_c   1.000
_cell.angle_alpha   90.00
_cell.angle_beta   90.00
_cell.angle_gamma   90.00
#
_symmetry.space_group_name_H-M   'P 1'
#
loop_
_entity.id
_entity.type
_entity.pdbx_description
1 polymer ?
#
loop_
_entity_poly.entity_id
_entity_poly.type
_entity_poly.pdbx_seq_one_letter_code
_entity_poly.pdbx_strand_id
1 'polypeptide(L)'
;MQRFILGKRNQITFISAILIVIAFISKLGFNNEAVFTWAMIIASVLGIAPIAIQAYQALRVKVVSIDVLVTIAVAGAFLIRNVEESAIVTFLFLFGAFLEQRTLNKTRSAIKELTEMAPESALKQMENGEFEEVEVDE
;
A
#
# COMPACT_ATOMS: atom_id res chain seq x y z
N MET A 1 -18.46 -3.56 -2.85
CA MET A 1 -17.34 -3.48 -3.83
C MET A 1 -16.10 -2.76 -3.29
N GLN A 2 -16.22 -1.55 -2.73
CA GLN A 2 -15.06 -0.73 -2.29
C GLN A 2 -14.12 -1.41 -1.28
N ARG A 3 -14.65 -2.01 -0.20
CA ARG A 3 -13.83 -2.72 0.81
C ARG A 3 -13.07 -3.93 0.25
N PHE A 4 -13.61 -4.59 -0.78
CA PHE A 4 -13.01 -5.79 -1.36
C PHE A 4 -11.78 -5.45 -2.23
N ILE A 5 -11.85 -4.37 -2.99
CA ILE A 5 -10.75 -3.89 -3.83
C ILE A 5 -9.62 -3.33 -2.96
N LEU A 6 -9.97 -2.53 -1.93
CA LEU A 6 -9.00 -1.97 -0.99
C LEU A 6 -8.31 -3.06 -0.14
N GLY A 7 -9.06 -4.10 0.28
CA GLY A 7 -8.49 -5.24 1.02
C GLY A 7 -7.53 -6.10 0.19
N LYS A 8 -7.65 -6.10 -1.14
CA LYS A 8 -6.78 -6.82 -2.07
C LYS A 8 -5.71 -5.95 -2.73
N ARG A 9 -5.50 -4.72 -2.25
CA ARG A 9 -4.55 -3.77 -2.85
C ARG A 9 -3.16 -4.37 -3.06
N ASN A 10 -2.61 -5.08 -2.06
CA ASN A 10 -1.30 -5.71 -2.18
C ASN A 10 -1.26 -6.79 -3.27
N GLN A 11 -2.33 -7.60 -3.40
CA GLN A 11 -2.44 -8.61 -4.45
C GLN A 11 -2.47 -7.95 -5.83
N ILE A 12 -3.20 -6.84 -5.98
CA ILE A 12 -3.24 -6.04 -7.21
C ILE A 12 -1.84 -5.52 -7.55
N THR A 13 -1.09 -5.00 -6.57
CA THR A 13 0.31 -4.56 -6.76
C THR A 13 1.17 -5.70 -7.31
N PHE A 14 1.13 -6.89 -6.68
CA PHE A 14 1.91 -8.04 -7.15
C PHE A 14 1.50 -8.51 -8.55
N ILE A 15 0.20 -8.56 -8.84
CA ILE A 15 -0.31 -8.94 -10.17
C ILE A 15 0.16 -7.92 -11.22
N SER A 16 0.05 -6.62 -10.93
CA SER A 16 0.53 -5.57 -11.84
C SER A 16 2.04 -5.65 -12.08
N ALA A 17 2.83 -5.96 -11.04
CA ALA A 17 4.27 -6.19 -11.18
C ALA A 17 4.59 -7.36 -12.12
N ILE A 18 3.91 -8.50 -11.92
CA ILE A 18 4.08 -9.69 -12.76
C ILE A 18 3.71 -9.38 -14.21
N LEU A 19 2.60 -8.69 -14.44
CA LEU A 19 2.17 -8.30 -15.79
C LEU A 19 3.17 -7.38 -16.48
N ILE A 20 3.74 -6.40 -15.78
CA ILE A 20 4.78 -5.52 -16.32
C ILE A 20 6.04 -6.32 -16.68
N VAL A 21 6.48 -7.22 -15.80
CA VAL A 21 7.63 -8.09 -16.07
C VAL A 21 7.38 -8.96 -17.31
N ILE A 22 6.21 -9.59 -17.42
CA ILE A 22 5.82 -10.37 -18.59
C ILE A 22 5.80 -9.51 -19.86
N ALA A 23 5.28 -8.29 -19.78
CA ALA A 23 5.26 -7.37 -20.92
C ALA A 23 6.68 -7.10 -21.42
N PHE A 24 7.61 -6.72 -20.54
CA PHE A 24 9.00 -6.44 -20.92
C PHE A 24 9.72 -7.68 -21.45
N ILE A 25 9.53 -8.85 -20.84
CA ILE A 25 10.09 -10.12 -21.33
C ILE A 25 9.55 -10.45 -22.73
N SER A 26 8.26 -10.24 -22.97
CA SER A 26 7.66 -10.51 -24.29
C SER A 26 8.18 -9.58 -25.38
N LYS A 27 8.36 -8.30 -25.05
CA LYS A 27 8.93 -7.29 -25.96
C LYS A 27 10.40 -7.59 -26.28
N LEU A 28 11.22 -7.90 -25.28
CA LEU A 28 12.66 -8.11 -25.45
C LEU A 28 13.04 -9.51 -25.95
N GLY A 29 12.28 -10.55 -25.56
CA GLY A 29 12.59 -11.94 -25.89
C GLY A 29 11.94 -12.45 -27.17
N PHE A 30 10.71 -12.01 -27.47
CA PHE A 30 9.89 -12.57 -28.55
C PHE A 30 9.46 -11.52 -29.60
N ASN A 31 9.81 -10.23 -29.43
CA ASN A 31 9.36 -9.10 -30.26
C ASN A 31 7.83 -9.08 -30.48
N ASN A 32 7.06 -9.60 -29.51
CA ASN A 32 5.62 -9.68 -29.64
C ASN A 32 4.96 -8.42 -29.06
N GLU A 33 4.75 -7.43 -29.93
CA GLU A 33 4.15 -6.14 -29.55
C GLU A 33 2.71 -6.29 -29.04
N ALA A 34 1.95 -7.26 -29.55
CA ALA A 34 0.56 -7.46 -29.13
C ALA A 34 0.47 -7.87 -27.65
N VAL A 35 1.30 -8.82 -27.22
CA VAL A 35 1.33 -9.28 -25.83
C VAL A 35 1.80 -8.16 -24.91
N PHE A 36 2.81 -7.37 -25.31
CA PHE A 36 3.25 -6.21 -24.56
C PHE A 36 2.11 -5.21 -24.34
N THR A 37 1.43 -4.77 -25.41
CA THR A 37 0.36 -3.77 -25.31
C THR A 37 -0.80 -4.25 -24.44
N TRP A 38 -1.27 -5.49 -24.64
CA TRP A 38 -2.38 -6.03 -23.84
C TRP A 38 -2.00 -6.21 -22.37
N ALA A 39 -0.80 -6.70 -22.07
CA ALA A 39 -0.34 -6.85 -20.69
C ALA A 39 -0.24 -5.50 -19.98
N MET A 40 0.27 -4.45 -20.66
CA MET A 40 0.38 -3.10 -20.10
C MET A 40 -0.98 -2.44 -19.88
N ILE A 41 -1.93 -2.62 -20.80
CA ILE A 41 -3.31 -2.14 -20.62
C ILE A 41 -3.94 -2.80 -19.38
N ILE A 42 -3.84 -4.13 -19.26
CA ILE A 42 -4.41 -4.86 -18.14
C ILE A 42 -3.75 -4.43 -16.83
N ALA A 43 -2.42 -4.29 -16.80
CA ALA A 43 -1.67 -3.82 -15.64
C ALA A 43 -2.11 -2.42 -15.21
N SER A 44 -2.26 -1.48 -16.16
CA SER A 44 -2.73 -0.12 -15.91
C SER A 44 -4.15 -0.10 -15.34
N VAL A 45 -5.10 -0.81 -15.96
CA VAL A 45 -6.51 -0.85 -15.53
C VAL A 45 -6.64 -1.46 -14.12
N LEU A 46 -5.89 -2.52 -13.83
CA LEU A 46 -5.86 -3.10 -12.49
C LEU A 46 -5.20 -2.16 -11.47
N GLY A 47 -4.11 -1.50 -11.85
CA GLY A 47 -3.36 -0.58 -11.00
C GLY A 47 -4.16 0.67 -10.62
N ILE A 48 -4.89 1.25 -11.58
CA ILE A 48 -5.67 2.48 -11.34
C ILE A 48 -6.93 2.23 -10.50
N ALA A 49 -7.52 1.03 -10.52
CA ALA A 49 -8.76 0.73 -9.82
C ALA A 49 -8.79 1.15 -8.33
N PRO A 50 -7.83 0.75 -7.47
CA PRO A 50 -7.78 1.21 -6.08
C PRO A 50 -7.49 2.71 -5.94
N ILE A 51 -6.66 3.30 -6.82
CA ILE A 51 -6.26 4.71 -6.78
C ILE A 51 -7.45 5.62 -7.11
N ALA A 52 -8.19 5.30 -8.18
CA ALA A 52 -9.36 6.04 -8.59
C ALA A 52 -10.48 6.01 -7.53
N ILE A 53 -10.63 4.89 -6.81
CA ILE A 53 -11.58 4.79 -5.69
C ILE A 53 -11.17 5.75 -4.57
N GLN A 54 -9.88 5.80 -4.22
CA GLN A 54 -9.35 6.70 -3.17
C GLN A 54 -9.47 8.17 -3.59
N ALA A 55 -9.11 8.49 -4.84
CA ALA A 55 -9.27 9.81 -5.43
C ALA A 55 -10.73 10.29 -5.36
N TYR A 56 -11.68 9.44 -5.72
CA TYR A 56 -13.10 9.77 -5.66
C TYR A 56 -13.58 10.01 -4.22
N GLN A 57 -13.09 9.23 -3.25
CA GLN A 57 -13.40 9.42 -1.83
C GLN A 57 -12.83 10.73 -1.29
N ALA A 58 -11.59 11.06 -1.62
CA ALA A 58 -10.96 12.32 -1.24
C ALA A 58 -11.71 13.52 -1.83
N LEU A 59 -12.10 13.43 -3.10
CA LEU A 59 -12.83 14.50 -3.77
C LEU A 59 -14.24 14.70 -3.18
N ARG A 60 -14.91 13.62 -2.72
CA ARG A 60 -16.19 13.71 -2.01
C ARG A 60 -16.12 14.53 -0.73
N VAL A 61 -14.99 14.49 -0.03
CA VAL A 61 -14.74 15.31 1.17
C VAL A 61 -14.03 16.64 0.85
N LYS A 62 -14.00 17.03 -0.44
CA LYS A 62 -13.39 18.26 -0.96
C LYS A 62 -11.89 18.38 -0.67
N VAL A 63 -11.17 17.26 -0.57
CA VAL A 63 -9.72 17.21 -0.41
C VAL A 63 -9.08 16.83 -1.74
N VAL A 64 -8.14 17.63 -2.22
CA VAL A 64 -7.32 17.31 -3.39
C VAL A 64 -6.12 16.49 -2.91
N SER A 65 -6.25 15.15 -2.95
CA SER A 65 -5.17 14.23 -2.59
C SER A 65 -4.25 13.91 -3.77
N ILE A 66 -3.09 13.33 -3.48
CA ILE A 66 -2.17 12.83 -4.49
C ILE A 66 -2.83 11.77 -5.39
N ASP A 67 -3.80 11.00 -4.87
CA ASP A 67 -4.55 10.00 -5.65
C ASP A 67 -5.34 10.66 -6.79
N VAL A 68 -5.86 11.87 -6.56
CA VAL A 68 -6.58 12.65 -7.59
C VAL A 68 -5.62 13.02 -8.71
N LEU A 69 -4.43 13.52 -8.36
CA LEU A 69 -3.39 13.87 -9.34
C LEU A 69 -2.97 12.65 -10.17
N VAL A 70 -2.71 11.50 -9.52
CA VAL A 70 -2.32 10.26 -10.20
C VAL A 70 -3.44 9.76 -11.11
N THR A 71 -4.69 9.86 -10.67
CA THR A 71 -5.85 9.48 -11.49
C THR A 71 -5.97 10.34 -12.75
N ILE A 72 -5.72 11.65 -12.64
CA ILE A 72 -5.70 12.57 -13.79
C ILE A 72 -4.54 12.24 -14.73
N ALA A 73 -3.34 11.98 -14.19
CA ALA A 73 -2.17 11.62 -15.00
C ALA A 73 -2.42 10.34 -15.82
N VAL A 74 -3.02 9.33 -15.20
CA VAL A 74 -3.39 8.08 -15.87
C VAL A 74 -4.44 8.31 -16.95
N ALA A 75 -5.48 9.10 -16.66
CA ALA A 75 -6.46 9.47 -17.67
C ALA A 75 -5.81 10.20 -18.87
N GLY A 76 -4.88 11.13 -18.60
CA GLY A 76 -4.07 11.80 -19.62
C GLY A 76 -3.25 10.82 -20.46
N ALA A 77 -2.57 9.88 -19.82
CA ALA A 77 -1.80 8.83 -20.49
C ALA A 77 -2.68 7.97 -21.43
N PHE A 78 -3.92 7.65 -21.02
CA PHE A 78 -4.88 6.97 -21.90
C PHE A 78 -5.31 7.83 -23.09
N LEU A 79 -5.51 9.14 -22.91
CA LEU A 79 -5.88 10.05 -24.01
C LEU A 79 -4.80 10.15 -25.07
N ILE A 80 -3.53 10.18 -24.69
CA ILE A 80 -2.38 10.18 -25.61
C ILE A 80 -1.97 8.77 -26.08
N ARG A 81 -2.72 7.73 -25.68
CA ARG A 81 -2.46 6.31 -25.97
C ARG A 81 -1.10 5.80 -25.46
N ASN A 82 -0.55 6.41 -24.41
CA ASN A 82 0.67 5.96 -23.75
C ASN A 82 0.36 5.00 -22.60
N VAL A 83 0.11 3.74 -22.95
CA VAL A 83 -0.22 2.68 -21.98
C VAL A 83 0.98 2.28 -21.13
N GLU A 84 2.20 2.52 -21.61
CA GLU A 84 3.44 2.18 -20.91
C GLU A 84 3.61 3.04 -19.65
N GLU A 85 3.56 4.36 -19.81
CA GLU A 85 3.65 5.30 -18.69
C GLU A 85 2.53 5.07 -17.68
N SER A 86 1.32 4.83 -18.15
CA SER A 86 0.16 4.59 -17.30
C SER A 86 0.35 3.38 -16.37
N ALA A 87 0.83 2.25 -16.91
CA ALA A 87 1.04 1.05 -16.11
C ALA A 87 2.20 1.20 -15.12
N ILE A 88 3.30 1.85 -15.53
CA ILE A 88 4.47 2.05 -14.67
C ILE A 88 4.12 3.01 -13.52
N VAL A 89 3.48 4.14 -13.80
CA VAL A 89 3.10 5.13 -12.77
C VAL A 89 2.14 4.51 -11.75
N THR A 90 1.11 3.80 -12.21
CA THR A 90 0.16 3.13 -11.30
C THR A 90 0.82 2.06 -10.45
N PHE A 91 1.72 1.25 -11.03
CA PHE A 91 2.49 0.26 -10.29
C PHE A 91 3.39 0.89 -9.23
N LEU A 92 4.22 1.88 -9.60
CA LEU A 92 5.14 2.52 -8.67
C LEU A 92 4.41 3.20 -7.52
N PHE A 93 3.25 3.82 -7.81
CA PHE A 93 2.41 4.42 -6.78
C PHE A 93 1.86 3.37 -5.80
N LEU A 94 1.33 2.26 -6.32
CA LEU A 94 0.86 1.14 -5.49
C LEU A 94 1.97 0.48 -4.68
N PHE A 95 3.17 0.37 -5.27
CA PHE A 95 4.34 -0.18 -4.60
C PHE A 95 4.82 0.75 -3.49
N GLY A 96 4.86 2.06 -3.73
CA GLY A 96 5.17 3.06 -2.70
C GLY A 96 4.21 2.97 -1.51
N ALA A 97 2.90 2.89 -1.78
CA ALA A 97 1.89 2.74 -0.73
C ALA A 97 2.03 1.41 0.04
N PHE A 98 2.48 0.34 -0.61
CA PHE A 98 2.80 -0.93 0.05
C PHE A 98 4.01 -0.78 0.99
N LEU A 99 5.08 -0.14 0.54
CA LEU A 99 6.27 0.11 1.35
C LEU A 99 5.96 1.01 2.56
N GLU A 100 5.21 2.09 2.34
CA GLU A 100 4.76 2.99 3.41
C GLU A 100 4.00 2.23 4.49
N GLN A 101 3.00 1.42 4.10
CA GLN A 101 2.23 0.61 5.03
C GLN A 101 3.11 -0.38 5.80
N ARG A 102 4.10 -0.99 5.14
CA ARG A 102 5.02 -1.93 5.77
C ARG A 102 5.92 -1.23 6.80
N THR A 103 6.41 -0.04 6.49
CA THR A 103 7.22 0.78 7.41
C THR A 103 6.40 1.21 8.62
N LEU A 104 5.19 1.74 8.42
CA LEU A 104 4.30 2.14 9.51
C LEU A 104 3.95 0.98 10.44
N ASN A 105 3.67 -0.20 9.89
CA ASN A 105 3.41 -1.39 10.68
C ASN A 105 4.63 -1.81 11.52
N LYS A 106 5.85 -1.70 10.95
CA LYS A 106 7.07 -2.01 11.67
C LYS A 106 7.31 -1.04 12.83
N THR A 107 7.10 0.25 12.61
CA THR A 107 7.20 1.27 13.67
C THR A 107 6.17 1.02 14.77
N ARG A 108 4.91 0.74 14.42
CA ARG A 108 3.85 0.45 15.39
C ARG A 108 4.16 -0.79 16.22
N SER A 109 4.70 -1.83 15.60
CA SER A 109 5.11 -3.05 16.30
C SER A 109 6.24 -2.80 17.30
N ALA A 110 7.23 -1.99 16.93
CA ALA A 110 8.34 -1.66 17.82
C ALA A 110 7.89 -0.85 19.05
N ILE A 111 6.97 0.11 18.87
CA ILE A 111 6.39 0.86 19.99
C ILE A 111 5.57 -0.07 20.89
N LYS A 112 4.77 -0.95 20.30
CA LYS A 112 3.96 -1.93 21.05
C LYS A 112 4.85 -2.82 21.93
N GLU A 113 5.95 -3.33 21.37
CA GLU A 113 6.92 -4.16 22.09
C GLU A 113 7.58 -3.41 23.25
N LEU A 114 7.89 -2.12 23.09
CA LEU A 114 8.39 -1.27 24.18
C LEU A 114 7.35 -1.06 25.28
N THR A 115 6.08 -0.83 24.91
CA THR A 115 4.99 -0.67 25.89
C THR A 115 4.71 -1.97 26.64
N GLU A 116 4.80 -3.12 25.98
CA GLU A 116 4.61 -4.44 26.60
C GLU A 116 5.78 -4.84 27.54
N MET A 117 6.92 -4.16 27.47
CA MET A 117 8.01 -4.33 28.44
C MET A 117 7.82 -3.53 29.74
N ALA A 118 6.86 -2.60 29.80
CA ALA A 118 6.56 -1.92 31.05
C ALA A 118 5.90 -2.93 32.01
N PRO A 119 6.48 -3.16 33.21
CA PRO A 119 5.90 -4.09 34.17
C PRO A 119 4.56 -3.54 34.68
N GLU A 120 3.56 -4.42 34.80
CA GLU A 120 2.24 -4.07 35.33
C GLU A 120 2.21 -4.12 36.87
N SER A 121 3.11 -4.88 37.49
CA SER A 121 3.24 -5.05 38.95
C SER A 121 4.66 -4.76 39.46
N ALA A 122 4.75 -4.38 40.73
CA ALA A 122 5.99 -4.16 41.46
C ALA A 122 5.94 -4.83 42.84
N LEU A 123 7.11 -5.21 43.36
CA LEU A 123 7.24 -5.69 44.73
C LEU A 123 7.49 -4.51 45.68
N LYS A 124 6.53 -4.24 46.56
CA LYS A 124 6.61 -3.21 47.60
C LYS A 124 7.08 -3.82 48.91
N GLN A 125 8.13 -3.26 49.49
CA GLN A 125 8.60 -3.67 50.81
C GLN A 125 7.72 -3.04 51.88
N MET A 126 7.09 -3.87 52.70
CA MET A 126 6.23 -3.48 53.81
C MET A 126 7.06 -3.22 55.09
N GLU A 127 6.49 -2.52 56.07
CA GLU A 127 7.20 -2.15 57.31
C GLU A 127 7.69 -3.36 58.13
N ASN A 128 7.07 -4.54 57.94
CA ASN A 128 7.46 -5.79 58.57
C ASN A 128 8.64 -6.50 57.87
N GLY A 129 9.14 -5.95 56.76
CA GLY A 129 10.23 -6.51 55.96
C GLY A 129 9.80 -7.53 54.90
N GLU A 130 8.51 -7.86 54.79
CA GLU A 130 7.96 -8.71 53.73
C GLU A 130 7.71 -7.91 52.45
N PHE A 131 7.67 -8.62 51.30
CA PHE A 131 7.37 -8.03 49.99
C PHE A 131 5.95 -8.41 49.56
N GLU A 132 5.18 -7.43 49.12
CA GLU A 132 3.85 -7.62 48.55
C GLU A 132 3.84 -7.13 47.10
N GLU A 133 3.19 -7.87 46.21
CA GLU A 133 3.03 -7.48 44.81
C GLU A 133 1.86 -6.49 44.69
N VAL A 134 2.14 -5.29 44.20
CA VAL A 134 1.19 -4.19 43.99
C VAL A 134 1.19 -3.74 42.54
N GLU A 135 0.11 -3.13 42.06
CA GLU A 135 0.12 -2.49 40.73
C GLU A 135 1.11 -1.32 40.73
N VAL A 136 1.80 -1.08 39.61
CA VAL A 136 2.80 0.00 39.52
C VAL A 136 2.18 1.40 39.69
N ASP A 137 0.88 1.53 39.45
CA ASP A 137 0.12 2.78 39.62
C ASP A 137 -0.43 2.97 41.06
N GLU A 138 -0.21 2.02 41.98
CA GLU A 138 -0.61 2.05 43.41
C GLU A 138 0.56 2.34 44.39
#